data_AF-A0A842LH02-F1
#
_entry.id   AF-A0A842LH02-F1
#
_cell.length_a   1.000
_cell.length_b   1.000
_cell.length_c   1.000
_cell.angle_alpha   90.00
_cell.angle_beta   90.00
_cell.angle_gamma   90.00
#
_symmetry.space_group_name_H-M   'P 1'
#
loop_
_entity.id
_entity.type
_entity.pdbx_description
1 polymer ?
#
loop_
_entity_poly.entity_id
_entity_poly.type
_entity_poly.pdbx_seq_one_letter_code
_entity_poly.pdbx_strand_id
1 'polypeptide(L)'
;MYKAHLVSITTAGSVPENLRGFVNFQAAYEGHDVDESEKVALLVIEGTASYVVIFLEREKSVEEIENRLALQKAEMTSDTRNAISRNIGARPVRQ
;
A
#
# COMPACT_ATOMS: atom_id res chain seq x y z
N MET A 1 -11.10 -16.24 -0.92
CA MET A 1 -10.28 -15.05 -1.26
C MET A 1 -9.15 -14.99 -0.25
N TYR A 2 -7.96 -14.58 -0.68
CA TYR A 2 -6.86 -14.34 0.26
C TYR A 2 -7.13 -13.08 1.08
N LYS A 3 -6.64 -13.01 2.31
CA LYS A 3 -6.79 -11.82 3.17
C LYS A 3 -5.54 -10.97 3.10
N ALA A 4 -5.70 -9.68 2.80
CA ALA A 4 -4.64 -8.70 2.83
C ALA A 4 -4.67 -7.97 4.19
N HIS A 5 -3.56 -8.08 4.93
CA HIS A 5 -3.39 -7.44 6.23
C HIS A 5 -2.41 -6.30 6.12
N LEU A 6 -2.75 -5.16 6.71
CA LEU A 6 -1.83 -4.04 6.82
C LEU A 6 -0.65 -4.41 7.73
N VAL A 7 0.55 -4.32 7.18
CA VAL A 7 1.80 -4.48 7.93
C VAL A 7 2.21 -3.15 8.52
N SER A 8 2.25 -2.10 7.69
CA SER A 8 2.64 -0.75 8.12
C SER A 8 2.20 0.30 7.11
N ILE A 9 2.02 1.53 7.59
CA ILE A 9 1.91 2.75 6.78
C ILE A 9 3.12 3.61 7.12
N THR A 10 3.96 3.89 6.13
CA THR A 10 5.21 4.62 6.31
C THR A 10 5.57 5.39 5.04
N THR A 11 6.66 6.15 5.05
CA THR A 11 7.17 6.78 3.81
C THR A 11 8.03 5.79 3.03
N ALA A 12 8.07 5.91 1.70
CA ALA A 12 8.82 5.00 0.84
C ALA A 12 10.32 4.91 1.22
N GLY A 13 10.94 6.02 1.64
CA GLY A 13 12.31 6.05 2.14
C GLY A 13 12.51 5.33 3.48
N SER A 14 11.46 5.24 4.29
CA SER A 14 11.45 4.54 5.59
C SER A 14 11.09 3.05 5.47
N VAL A 15 10.81 2.56 4.26
CA VAL A 15 10.57 1.14 4.03
C VAL A 15 11.89 0.36 4.22
N PRO A 16 11.88 -0.73 5.01
CA PRO A 16 13.04 -1.60 5.19
C PRO A 16 13.64 -2.04 3.86
N GLU A 17 14.97 -2.16 3.79
CA GLU A 17 15.70 -2.46 2.54
C GLU A 17 15.20 -3.75 1.85
N ASN A 18 14.90 -4.78 2.64
CA ASN A 18 14.35 -6.05 2.15
C ASN A 18 12.94 -5.93 1.55
N LEU A 19 12.23 -4.83 1.80
CA LEU A 19 10.91 -4.53 1.25
C LEU A 19 10.92 -3.43 0.17
N ARG A 20 12.02 -2.66 0.06
CA ARG A 20 12.16 -1.60 -0.97
C ARG A 20 11.99 -2.13 -2.39
N GLY A 21 12.41 -3.37 -2.64
CA GLY A 21 12.21 -4.04 -3.92
C GLY A 21 10.75 -4.08 -4.36
N PHE A 22 9.80 -4.31 -3.44
CA PHE A 22 8.37 -4.31 -3.74
C PHE A 22 7.85 -2.91 -4.08
N VAL A 23 8.35 -1.88 -3.38
CA VAL A 23 7.96 -0.48 -3.63
C VAL A 23 8.42 -0.05 -5.02
N ASN A 24 9.70 -0.27 -5.34
CA ASN A 24 10.27 0.09 -6.63
C ASN A 24 9.62 -0.69 -7.78
N PHE A 25 9.37 -1.99 -7.58
CA PHE A 25 8.67 -2.81 -8.56
C PHE A 25 7.26 -2.31 -8.81
N GLN A 26 6.50 -2.01 -7.74
CA GLN A 26 5.13 -1.51 -7.87
C GLN A 26 5.07 -0.15 -8.57
N ALA A 27 5.99 0.76 -8.22
CA ALA A 27 6.08 2.06 -8.88
C ALA A 27 6.41 1.94 -10.36
N ALA A 28 7.41 1.11 -10.71
CA ALA A 28 7.75 0.84 -12.11
C ALA A 28 6.58 0.20 -12.88
N TYR A 29 5.85 -0.72 -12.25
CA TYR A 29 4.64 -1.34 -12.82
C TYR A 29 3.53 -0.32 -13.08
N GLU A 30 3.39 0.68 -12.20
CA GLU A 30 2.43 1.80 -12.35
C GLU A 30 2.96 2.95 -13.22
N GLY A 31 4.18 2.85 -13.77
CA GLY A 31 4.80 3.90 -14.56
C GLY A 31 5.11 5.18 -13.76
N HIS A 32 5.57 5.00 -12.52
CA HIS A 32 5.79 6.05 -11.53
C HIS A 32 7.21 6.01 -10.97
N ASP A 33 7.76 7.20 -10.68
CA ASP A 33 9.03 7.36 -9.97
C ASP A 33 8.76 7.51 -8.47
N VAL A 34 9.35 6.64 -7.65
CA VAL A 34 9.17 6.66 -6.19
C VAL A 34 9.79 7.92 -5.59
N ASP A 35 8.99 8.74 -4.91
CA ASP A 35 9.48 9.78 -3.99
C ASP A 35 9.66 9.18 -2.60
N GLU A 36 10.84 9.33 -2.00
CA GLU A 36 11.12 8.79 -0.66
C GLU A 36 10.20 9.34 0.45
N SER A 37 9.60 10.52 0.22
CA SER A 37 8.66 11.15 1.13
C SER A 37 7.20 10.68 0.94
N GLU A 38 6.92 9.91 -0.13
CA GLU A 38 5.58 9.44 -0.45
C GLU A 38 5.09 8.40 0.56
N LYS A 39 3.85 8.56 1.02
CA LYS A 39 3.24 7.59 1.94
C LYS A 39 2.82 6.32 1.21
N VAL A 40 3.30 5.20 1.73
CA VAL A 40 2.99 3.86 1.25
C VAL A 40 2.36 3.02 2.35
N ALA A 41 1.33 2.26 1.99
CA ALA A 41 0.81 1.17 2.80
C ALA A 41 1.38 -0.15 2.28
N LEU A 42 1.97 -0.93 3.18
CA LEU A 42 2.45 -2.28 2.92
C LEU A 42 1.41 -3.26 3.42
N LEU A 43 0.84 -4.05 2.51
CA LEU A 43 -0.08 -5.12 2.84
C LEU A 43 0.60 -6.46 2.58
N VAL A 44 0.43 -7.42 3.48
CA VAL A 44 0.83 -8.81 3.26
C VAL A 44 -0.40 -9.64 2.94
N ILE A 45 -0.30 -10.49 1.92
CA ILE A 45 -1.36 -11.44 1.59
C ILE A 45 -1.16 -12.70 2.43
N GLU A 46 -2.09 -12.96 3.36
CA GLU A 46 -2.08 -14.09 4.26
C GLU A 46 -1.96 -15.42 3.51
N GLY A 47 -1.11 -16.32 4.02
CA GLY A 47 -0.83 -17.61 3.37
C GLY A 47 0.10 -17.51 2.16
N THR A 48 0.68 -16.33 1.90
CA THR A 48 1.67 -16.13 0.84
C THR A 48 2.88 -15.33 1.34
N ALA A 49 3.94 -15.26 0.53
CA ALA A 49 5.08 -14.37 0.76
C ALA A 49 4.96 -13.05 -0.03
N SER A 50 3.75 -12.72 -0.50
CA SER A 50 3.52 -11.57 -1.39
C SER A 50 3.18 -10.34 -0.58
N TYR A 51 3.88 -9.25 -0.87
CA TYR A 51 3.55 -7.91 -0.38
C TYR A 51 2.91 -7.09 -1.50
N VAL A 52 1.82 -6.41 -1.18
CA VAL A 52 1.18 -5.43 -2.03
C VAL A 52 1.51 -4.05 -1.47
N VAL A 53 2.09 -3.20 -2.32
CA VAL A 53 2.39 -1.81 -1.97
C VAL A 53 1.29 -0.92 -2.54
N ILE A 54 0.77 -0.02 -1.73
CA ILE A 54 -0.22 0.97 -2.14
C ILE A 54 0.31 2.36 -1.85
N PHE A 55 0.38 3.21 -2.88
CA PHE A 55 0.77 4.61 -2.76
C PHE A 55 -0.44 5.45 -2.36
N LEU A 56 -0.53 5.79 -1.07
CA LEU A 56 -1.74 6.34 -0.46
C LEU A 56 -2.12 7.75 -0.97
N GLU A 57 -1.15 8.48 -1.53
CA GLU A 57 -1.39 9.80 -2.11
C GLU A 57 -1.98 9.74 -3.53
N ARG A 58 -1.87 8.59 -4.19
CA ARG A 58 -2.33 8.37 -5.58
C ARG A 58 -3.71 7.75 -5.65
N GLU A 59 -4.13 7.05 -4.61
CA GLU A 59 -5.46 6.44 -4.51
C GLU A 59 -6.51 7.49 -4.14
N LYS A 60 -7.62 7.52 -4.88
CA LYS A 60 -8.72 8.47 -4.63
C LYS A 60 -9.68 7.97 -3.57
N SER A 61 -9.79 6.65 -3.41
CA SER A 61 -10.70 6.04 -2.45
C SER A 61 -10.22 4.66 -2.01
N VAL A 62 -10.73 4.21 -0.87
CA VAL A 62 -10.48 2.84 -0.38
C VAL A 62 -11.04 1.80 -1.36
N GLU A 63 -12.11 2.13 -2.09
CA GLU A 63 -12.75 1.23 -3.05
C GLU A 63 -11.86 0.93 -4.25
N GLU A 64 -11.04 1.89 -4.71
CA GLU A 64 -10.06 1.64 -5.77
C GLU A 64 -9.05 0.56 -5.34
N ILE A 65 -8.58 0.64 -4.10
CA ILE A 65 -7.67 -0.35 -3.50
C ILE A 65 -8.35 -1.72 -3.37
N GLU A 66 -9.61 -1.75 -2.91
CA GLU A 66 -10.38 -2.99 -2.80
C GLU A 66 -10.60 -3.65 -4.17
N ASN A 67 -10.91 -2.86 -5.20
CA ASN A 67 -11.05 -3.36 -6.57
C ASN A 67 -9.73 -3.93 -7.10
N ARG A 68 -8.60 -3.25 -6.85
CA ARG A 68 -7.26 -3.75 -7.21
C ARG A 68 -6.95 -5.10 -6.55
N LEU A 69 -7.25 -5.24 -5.26
CA LEU A 69 -7.04 -6.49 -4.54
C LEU A 69 -7.99 -7.59 -5.02
N ALA A 70 -9.24 -7.25 -5.34
CA ALA A 70 -10.22 -8.20 -5.87
C ALA A 70 -9.78 -8.81 -7.21
N LEU A 71 -9.11 -8.04 -8.08
CA LEU A 71 -8.49 -8.55 -9.31
C LEU A 71 -7.42 -9.62 -9.03
N GLN A 72 -6.77 -9.55 -7.87
CA GLN A 72 -5.77 -10.52 -7.40
C GLN A 72 -6.38 -11.61 -6.49
N LYS A 73 -7.72 -11.72 -6.44
CA LYS A 73 -8.46 -12.63 -5.54
C LYS A 73 -8.15 -12.42 -4.05
N ALA A 74 -7.71 -11.22 -3.69
CA ALA A 74 -7.45 -10.77 -2.33
C ALA A 74 -8.52 -9.77 -1.86
N GLU A 75 -8.73 -9.70 -0.56
CA GLU A 75 -9.62 -8.72 0.08
C GLU A 75 -8.97 -8.18 1.36
N MET A 76 -9.20 -6.91 1.66
CA MET A 76 -8.67 -6.30 2.89
C MET A 76 -9.48 -6.75 4.09
N THR A 77 -8.82 -6.89 5.23
CA THR A 77 -9.52 -6.99 6.51
C THR A 77 -10.14 -5.65 6.92
N SER A 78 -11.18 -5.69 7.74
CA SER A 78 -11.84 -4.49 8.26
C SER A 78 -10.86 -3.53 8.94
N ASP A 79 -9.88 -4.06 9.66
CA ASP A 79 -8.84 -3.27 10.33
C ASP A 79 -7.93 -2.55 9.32
N THR A 80 -7.50 -3.28 8.28
CA THR A 80 -6.70 -2.72 7.17
C THR A 80 -7.47 -1.63 6.45
N ARG A 81 -8.77 -1.86 6.18
CA ARG A 81 -9.68 -0.87 5.56
C ARG A 81 -9.76 0.41 6.39
N ASN A 82 -9.94 0.28 7.69
CA ASN A 82 -10.02 1.42 8.61
C ASN A 82 -8.69 2.19 8.73
N ALA A 83 -7.57 1.50 8.69
CA ALA A 83 -6.25 2.15 8.77
C ALA A 83 -5.93 2.91 7.48
N ILE A 84 -6.23 2.33 6.32
CA ILE A 84 -6.04 2.96 5.02
C ILE A 84 -6.99 4.15 4.85
N SER A 85 -8.27 4.02 5.20
CA SER A 85 -9.25 5.12 5.07
C SER A 85 -8.86 6.38 5.84
N ARG A 86 -8.14 6.24 6.96
CA ARG A 86 -7.61 7.37 7.75
C ARG A 86 -6.40 8.04 7.12
N ASN A 87 -5.72 7.38 6.18
CA ASN A 87 -4.46 7.85 5.60
C ASN A 87 -4.54 8.14 4.10
N ILE A 88 -5.62 7.76 3.40
CA ILE A 88 -5.89 8.19 2.02
C ILE A 88 -6.04 9.72 1.98
N GLY A 89 -5.34 10.36 1.05
CA GLY A 89 -5.36 11.81 0.88
C GLY A 89 -4.72 12.61 2.03
N ALA A 90 -4.14 11.93 3.03
CA ALA A 90 -3.46 12.58 4.15
C ALA A 90 -2.06 13.02 3.71
N ARG A 91 -1.97 14.16 3.00
CA ARG A 91 -0.72 14.86 2.73
C ARG A 91 0.07 14.99 4.04
N PRO A 92 1.35 14.61 4.12
CA PRO A 92 2.13 14.83 5.33
C PRO A 92 2.19 16.33 5.62
N VAL A 93 1.65 16.74 6.77
CA VAL A 93 1.91 18.07 7.34
C VAL A 93 3.39 18.09 7.67
N ARG A 94 4.18 18.77 6.83
CA ARG A 94 5.57 19.12 7.15
C ARG A 94 5.51 20.04 8.39
N GLN A 95 5.99 19.55 9.54
CA GLN A 95 6.43 20.42 10.64
C GLN A 95 7.87 20.82 10.41
#